data_AF-A0A352RYB7-F1
#
_entry.id   AF-A0A352RYB7-F1
#
_cell.length_a   1.000
_cell.length_b   1.000
_cell.length_c   1.000
_cell.angle_alpha   90.00
_cell.angle_beta   90.00
_cell.angle_gamma   90.00
#
_symmetry.space_group_name_H-M   'P 1'
#
loop_
_entity.id
_entity.type
_entity.pdbx_description
1 polymer ?
#
loop_
_entity_poly.entity_id
_entity_poly.type
_entity_poly.pdbx_seq_one_letter_code
_entity_poly.pdbx_strand_id
1 'polypeptide(L)'
;PRLRETAWVLGAGRWQTCMTVLRELRFGLMAAVVAGFGRVIAEVGSALMIGGNIEGATRTITTAIALETSKGEFAEGIALGIVLVALALI
;
A
#
# COMPACT_ATOMS: atom_id res chain seq x y z
N PRO A 1 18.43 -2.01 20.90
CA PRO A 1 19.31 -0.87 21.29
C PRO A 1 20.80 -1.21 21.29
N ARG A 2 21.23 -2.33 21.88
CA ARG A 2 22.66 -2.69 22.04
C ARG A 2 23.36 -3.14 20.75
N LEU A 3 22.63 -3.62 19.74
CA LEU A 3 23.20 -4.17 18.50
C LEU A 3 24.15 -3.20 17.77
N ARG A 4 23.78 -1.91 17.75
CA ARG A 4 24.58 -0.86 17.09
C ARG A 4 25.86 -0.55 17.87
N GLU A 5 25.76 -0.49 19.19
CA GLU A 5 26.90 -0.25 20.09
C GLU A 5 27.88 -1.43 20.03
N THR A 6 27.39 -2.67 20.05
CA THR A 6 28.22 -3.87 19.91
C THR A 6 28.90 -3.94 18.55
N ALA A 7 28.21 -3.62 17.45
CA ALA A 7 28.82 -3.58 16.11
C ALA A 7 29.95 -2.54 16.02
N TRP A 8 29.78 -1.38 16.68
CA TRP A 8 30.82 -0.35 16.74
C TRP A 8 32.04 -0.78 17.56
N VAL A 9 31.81 -1.41 18.72
CA VAL A 9 32.91 -1.95 19.56
C VAL A 9 33.69 -3.05 18.83
N LEU A 10 33.03 -3.83 17.97
CA LEU A 10 33.65 -4.85 17.12
C LEU A 10 34.35 -4.29 15.86
N GLY A 11 34.45 -2.97 15.72
CA GLY A 11 35.14 -2.32 14.60
C GLY A 11 34.36 -2.29 13.28
N ALA A 12 33.06 -2.58 13.29
CA ALA A 12 32.25 -2.57 12.09
C ALA A 12 32.06 -1.13 11.56
N GLY A 13 32.28 -0.94 10.25
CA GLY A 13 32.02 0.33 9.59
C GLY A 13 30.54 0.75 9.63
N ARG A 14 30.24 2.01 9.29
CA ARG A 14 28.87 2.56 9.29
C ARG A 14 27.92 1.74 8.40
N TRP A 15 28.40 1.30 7.24
CA TRP A 15 27.63 0.50 6.28
C TRP A 15 27.36 -0.92 6.79
N GLN A 16 28.37 -1.57 7.38
CA GLN A 16 28.24 -2.91 7.97
C GLN A 16 27.26 -2.89 9.14
N THR A 17 27.34 -1.88 10.01
CA THR A 17 26.39 -1.71 11.11
C THR A 17 24.95 -1.54 10.62
N CYS A 18 24.75 -0.75 9.55
CA CYS A 18 23.43 -0.56 8.94
C CYS A 18 22.86 -1.88 8.40
N MET A 19 23.64 -2.65 7.64
CA MET A 19 23.20 -3.95 7.10
C MET A 19 22.89 -4.97 8.20
N THR A 20 23.67 -5.00 9.29
CA THR A 20 23.39 -5.88 10.43
C THR A 20 22.07 -5.51 11.11
N VAL A 21 21.80 -4.22 11.31
CA VAL A 21 20.54 -3.75 11.88
C VAL A 21 19.35 -4.07 10.97
N LEU A 22 19.48 -3.87 9.66
CA LEU A 22 18.43 -4.21 8.68
C LEU A 22 18.14 -5.71 8.65
N ARG A 23 19.17 -6.56 8.75
CA ARG A 23 18.99 -8.02 8.84
C ARG A 23 18.27 -8.45 10.11
N GLU A 24 18.60 -7.85 11.24
CA GLU A 24 17.94 -8.14 12.50
C GLU A 24 16.46 -7.71 12.47
N LEU A 25 16.19 -6.52 11.94
CA LEU A 25 14.85 -5.94 11.84
C LEU A 25 14.03 -6.46 10.65
N ARG A 26 14.52 -7.46 9.91
CA ARG A 26 13.89 -7.91 8.65
C ARG A 26 12.39 -8.18 8.77
N PHE A 27 11.94 -8.79 9.87
CA PHE A 27 10.52 -9.09 10.07
C PHE A 27 9.69 -7.83 10.32
N GLY A 28 10.20 -6.90 11.14
CA GLY A 28 9.56 -5.62 11.38
C GLY A 28 9.54 -4.73 10.13
N LEU A 29 10.62 -4.77 9.34
CA LEU A 29 10.70 -4.06 8.07
C LEU A 29 9.71 -4.64 7.05
N MET A 30 9.62 -5.97 6.93
CA MET A 30 8.63 -6.63 6.07
C MET A 30 7.22 -6.26 6.49
N ALA A 31 6.90 -6.26 7.79
CA ALA A 31 5.59 -5.83 8.28
C ALA A 31 5.29 -4.36 7.93
N ALA A 32 6.26 -3.46 8.10
CA ALA A 32 6.11 -2.05 7.75
C ALA A 32 5.89 -1.85 6.25
N VAL A 33 6.62 -2.59 5.41
CA VAL A 33 6.46 -2.54 3.95
C VAL A 33 5.07 -3.04 3.54
N VAL A 34 4.63 -4.19 4.05
CA VAL A 34 3.31 -4.75 3.75
C VAL A 34 2.20 -3.82 4.23
N ALA A 35 2.32 -3.24 5.42
CA ALA A 35 1.36 -2.29 5.95
C ALA A 35 1.28 -1.01 5.10
N GLY A 36 2.42 -0.44 4.71
CA GLY A 36 2.49 0.73 3.83
C GLY A 36 1.89 0.44 2.45
N PHE A 37 2.24 -0.70 1.86
CA PHE A 37 1.73 -1.15 0.58
C PHE A 37 0.21 -1.34 0.60
N GLY A 38 -0.32 -2.03 1.62
CA GLY A 38 -1.76 -2.20 1.80
C GLY A 38 -2.48 -0.87 1.95
N ARG A 39 -1.90 0.09 2.67
CA ARG A 39 -2.47 1.43 2.82
C ARG A 39 -2.51 2.20 1.49
N VAL A 40 -1.46 2.15 0.69
CA VAL A 40 -1.42 2.83 -0.62
C VAL A 40 -2.41 2.22 -1.60
N ILE A 41 -2.56 0.88 -1.62
CA ILE A 41 -3.55 0.22 -2.50
C ILE A 41 -4.99 0.57 -2.10
N ALA A 42 -5.26 0.70 -0.81
CA ALA A 42 -6.58 1.07 -0.31
C ALA A 42 -6.93 2.56 -0.51
N GLU A 43 -5.97 3.39 -0.92
CA GLU A 43 -6.15 4.84 -1.05
C GLU A 43 -6.91 5.17 -2.35
N VAL A 44 -8.22 5.42 -2.23
CA VAL A 44 -9.09 5.77 -3.37
C VAL A 44 -9.29 7.29 -3.52
N GLY A 45 -9.27 8.03 -2.41
CA GLY A 45 -9.58 9.47 -2.41
C GLY A 45 -8.58 10.30 -3.20
N SER A 46 -7.29 10.08 -2.96
CA SER A 46 -6.23 10.76 -3.74
C SER A 46 -6.28 10.41 -5.23
N ALA A 47 -6.58 9.15 -5.56
CA ALA A 47 -6.72 8.70 -6.95
C ALA A 47 -7.90 9.40 -7.65
N LEU A 48 -9.01 9.63 -6.95
CA LEU A 48 -10.16 10.35 -7.48
C LEU A 48 -9.89 11.85 -7.66
N MET A 49 -9.23 12.49 -6.69
CA MET A 49 -9.00 13.94 -6.68
C MET A 49 -7.88 14.38 -7.64
N ILE A 50 -6.81 13.59 -7.76
CA ILE A 50 -5.59 13.99 -8.50
C ILE A 50 -5.37 13.13 -9.76
N GLY A 51 -5.71 11.84 -9.71
CA GLY A 51 -5.45 10.90 -10.81
C GLY A 51 -6.31 11.12 -12.06
N GLY A 52 -7.37 11.92 -11.94
CA GLY A 52 -8.35 12.12 -13.00
C GLY A 52 -9.29 10.92 -13.13
N ASN A 53 -10.59 11.18 -13.27
CA ASN A 53 -11.62 10.14 -13.39
C ASN A 53 -12.24 10.10 -14.79
N ILE A 54 -11.38 10.06 -15.82
CA ILE A 54 -11.79 10.07 -17.22
C ILE A 54 -12.12 8.65 -17.65
N GLU A 55 -13.35 8.46 -18.12
CA GLU A 55 -13.83 7.18 -18.63
C GLU A 55 -12.95 6.64 -19.76
N GLY A 56 -12.57 5.37 -19.69
CA GLY A 56 -11.74 4.72 -20.70
C GLY A 56 -10.26 5.12 -20.73
N ALA A 57 -9.82 6.06 -19.90
CA ALA A 57 -8.42 6.50 -19.84
C ALA A 57 -7.80 6.32 -18.45
N THR A 58 -8.33 7.04 -17.45
CA THR A 58 -7.76 7.08 -16.09
C THR A 58 -8.69 6.54 -15.01
N ARG A 59 -9.95 6.23 -15.38
CA ARG A 59 -10.93 5.62 -14.47
C ARG A 59 -10.54 4.18 -14.15
N THR A 60 -10.38 3.90 -12.85
CA THR A 60 -10.17 2.55 -12.31
C THR A 60 -11.46 1.99 -11.73
N ILE A 61 -11.55 0.68 -11.55
CA ILE A 61 -12.74 0.04 -10.94
C ILE A 61 -13.03 0.63 -9.55
N THR A 62 -11.99 0.87 -8.74
CA THR A 62 -12.14 1.44 -7.39
C THR A 62 -12.64 2.88 -7.40
N THR A 63 -12.19 3.72 -8.34
CA THR A 63 -12.68 5.10 -8.49
C THR A 63 -14.09 5.16 -9.09
N ALA A 64 -14.45 4.20 -9.95
CA ALA A 64 -15.81 4.04 -10.47
C ALA A 64 -16.80 3.68 -9.35
N ILE A 65 -16.47 2.71 -8.49
CA ILE A 65 -17.31 2.35 -7.33
C ILE A 65 -17.57 3.58 -6.45
N ALA A 66 -16.52 4.34 -6.13
CA ALA A 66 -16.63 5.54 -5.30
C ALA A 66 -17.48 6.64 -5.97
N LEU A 67 -17.36 6.81 -7.29
CA LEU A 67 -18.14 7.78 -8.06
C LEU A 67 -19.62 7.41 -8.12
N GLU A 68 -19.97 6.18 -8.49
CA GLU A 68 -21.38 5.76 -8.62
C GLU A 68 -22.08 5.79 -7.25
N THR A 69 -21.38 5.40 -6.19
CA THR A 69 -21.87 5.56 -4.81
C THR A 69 -22.12 7.04 -4.47
N SER A 70 -21.25 7.96 -4.90
CA SER A 70 -21.41 9.40 -4.64
C SER A 70 -22.52 10.05 -5.46
N LYS A 71 -22.86 9.49 -6.62
CA LYS A 71 -23.98 9.92 -7.47
C LYS A 71 -25.35 9.43 -6.95
N GLY A 72 -25.36 8.45 -6.04
CA GLY A 72 -26.58 7.80 -5.53
C GLY A 72 -26.95 6.51 -6.28
N GLU A 73 -26.15 6.09 -7.26
CA GLU A 73 -26.34 4.85 -8.03
C GLU A 73 -25.69 3.65 -7.30
N PHE A 74 -26.21 3.35 -6.11
CA PHE A 74 -25.65 2.30 -5.25
C PHE A 74 -25.69 0.91 -5.88
N ALA A 75 -26.68 0.62 -6.73
CA ALA A 75 -26.81 -0.68 -7.38
C ALA A 75 -25.60 -0.96 -8.29
N GLU A 76 -25.19 0.02 -9.10
CA GLU A 76 -24.03 -0.10 -9.99
C GLU A 76 -22.72 -0.16 -9.18
N GLY A 77 -22.59 0.67 -8.15
CA GLY A 77 -21.43 0.64 -7.24
C GLY A 77 -21.24 -0.72 -6.55
N ILE A 78 -22.33 -1.33 -6.06
CA ILE A 78 -22.29 -2.67 -5.44
C ILE A 78 -21.96 -3.74 -6.48
N ALA A 79 -22.54 -3.68 -7.68
CA ALA A 79 -22.26 -4.64 -8.75
C ALA A 79 -20.76 -4.64 -9.12
N LEU A 80 -20.17 -3.45 -9.33
CA LEU A 80 -18.74 -3.28 -9.58
C LEU A 80 -17.89 -3.78 -8.40
N GLY A 81 -18.34 -3.55 -7.16
CA GLY A 81 -17.69 -4.05 -5.96
C GLY A 81 -17.65 -5.59 -5.89
N ILE A 82 -18.75 -6.26 -6.21
CA ILE A 82 -18.82 -7.72 -6.26
C ILE A 82 -17.88 -8.26 -7.34
N VAL A 83 -17.87 -7.65 -8.54
CA VAL A 83 -16.95 -8.04 -9.62
C VAL A 83 -15.49 -7.87 -9.20
N LEU A 84 -15.15 -6.76 -8.54
CA LEU A 84 -13.79 -6.52 -8.05
C LEU A 84 -13.36 -7.58 -7.03
N VAL A 85 -14.23 -7.92 -6.07
CA VAL A 85 -13.94 -8.96 -5.07
C VAL A 85 -13.79 -10.33 -5.72
N ALA A 86 -14.65 -10.67 -6.69
CA ALA A 86 -14.52 -11.92 -7.43
C ALA A 86 -13.18 -12.01 -8.18
N LEU A 87 -12.78 -10.94 -8.87
CA LEU A 87 -11.48 -10.88 -9.55
C LEU A 87 -10.29 -10.89 -8.59
N ALA A 88 -10.44 -10.37 -7.38
CA ALA A 88 -9.36 -10.35 -6.39
C ALA A 88 -9.16 -11.72 -5.70
N LEU A 89 -10.19 -12.57 -5.66
CA LEU A 89 -10.15 -13.89 -5.04
C LEU A 89 -9.78 -15.02 -6.01
N ILE A 90 -9.84 -14.76 -7.32
CA ILE A 90 -9.40 -15.66 -8.39
C ILE A 90 -7.91 -15.41 -8.68
#